data_AF-A0A645IAR0-F1
#
_entry.id   AF-A0A645IAR0-F1
#
_cell.length_a   1.000
_cell.length_b   1.000
_cell.length_c   1.000
_cell.angle_alpha   90.00
_cell.angle_beta   90.00
_cell.angle_gamma   90.00
#
_symmetry.space_group_name_H-M   'P 1'
#
loop_
_entity.id
_entity.type
_entity.pdbx_description
1 polymer ?
#
loop_
_entity_poly.entity_id
_entity_poly.type
_entity_poly.pdbx_seq_one_letter_code
_entity_poly.pdbx_strand_id
1 'polypeptide(L)'
;MQLMPRTAATFGLSLDNILNPQKNIEAGVQYIKSLNLLFRKIENQDERKKFILASYNSGPAHVLDAMALAEKYGKNPHIWFEHVEYFLSKKSDPEYYNDEVVKYGRFGSGETIRYVRNTLDTYQKYKGKM
;
A
#
# COMPACT_ATOMS: atom_id res chain seq x y z
N MET A 1 -10.90 9.69 -5.68
CA MET A 1 -9.82 8.98 -4.97
C MET A 1 -10.20 7.59 -4.43
N GLN A 2 -11.43 7.07 -4.65
CA GLN A 2 -11.82 5.66 -4.37
C GLN A 2 -11.49 5.15 -2.95
N LEU A 3 -11.54 6.02 -1.94
CA LEU A 3 -11.34 5.60 -0.55
C LEU A 3 -12.47 4.67 -0.10
N MET A 4 -12.12 3.57 0.57
CA MET A 4 -13.11 2.73 1.23
C MET A 4 -13.87 3.54 2.28
N PRO A 5 -15.19 3.36 2.45
CA PRO A 5 -16.01 4.20 3.33
C PRO A 5 -15.47 4.34 4.77
N ARG A 6 -14.93 3.26 5.34
CA ARG A 6 -14.29 3.29 6.66
C ARG A 6 -13.06 4.21 6.69
N THR A 7 -12.21 4.15 5.68
CA THR A 7 -11.02 5.02 5.56
C THR A 7 -11.43 6.46 5.28
N ALA A 8 -12.41 6.66 4.40
CA ALA A 8 -12.99 7.97 4.08
C ALA A 8 -13.49 8.69 5.35
N ALA A 9 -14.24 7.99 6.20
CA ALA A 9 -14.76 8.54 7.46
C ALA A 9 -13.65 9.04 8.40
N THR A 10 -12.53 8.31 8.51
CA THR A 10 -11.36 8.72 9.31
C THR A 10 -10.78 10.06 8.88
N PHE A 11 -10.94 10.43 7.60
CA PHE A 11 -10.44 11.68 7.04
C PHE A 11 -11.54 12.71 6.74
N GLY A 12 -12.70 12.60 7.42
CA GLY A 12 -13.77 13.60 7.36
C GLY A 12 -14.64 13.54 6.12
N LEU A 13 -14.54 12.46 5.34
CA LEU A 13 -15.37 12.23 4.15
C LEU A 13 -16.54 11.32 4.53
N SER A 14 -17.74 11.89 4.59
CA SER A 14 -18.98 11.17 4.90
C SER A 14 -19.62 10.61 3.62
N LEU A 15 -20.56 9.67 3.76
CA LEU A 15 -21.28 9.11 2.61
C LEU A 15 -22.02 10.20 1.80
N ASP A 16 -22.52 11.24 2.47
CA ASP A 16 -23.24 12.34 1.83
C ASP A 16 -22.35 13.21 0.94
N ASN A 17 -21.03 13.21 1.19
CA ASN A 17 -20.08 14.07 0.49
C ASN A 17 -18.94 13.32 -0.22
N ILE A 18 -19.00 11.99 -0.25
CA ILE A 18 -17.98 11.14 -0.87
C ILE A 18 -17.81 11.40 -2.38
N LEU A 19 -18.88 11.84 -3.05
CA LEU A 19 -18.87 12.18 -4.47
C LEU A 19 -18.39 13.63 -4.74
N ASN A 20 -18.18 14.45 -3.70
CA ASN A 20 -17.63 15.79 -3.87
C ASN A 20 -16.13 15.70 -4.24
N PRO A 21 -15.71 16.17 -5.44
CA PRO A 21 -14.33 15.97 -5.90
C PRO A 21 -13.29 16.59 -4.98
N GLN A 22 -13.54 17.81 -4.49
CA GLN A 22 -12.61 18.55 -3.64
C GLN A 22 -12.38 17.83 -2.32
N LYS A 23 -13.45 17.50 -1.60
CA LYS A 23 -13.36 16.75 -0.34
C LYS A 23 -12.73 15.37 -0.52
N ASN A 24 -13.03 14.71 -1.63
CA ASN A 24 -12.47 13.40 -1.94
C ASN A 24 -10.95 13.47 -2.18
N ILE A 25 -10.47 14.51 -2.88
CA ILE A 25 -9.03 14.77 -3.06
C ILE A 25 -8.37 15.09 -1.71
N GLU A 26 -8.97 15.97 -0.91
CA GLU A 26 -8.46 16.34 0.41
C GLU A 26 -8.28 15.11 1.32
N ALA A 27 -9.31 14.27 1.42
CA ALA A 27 -9.25 13.02 2.19
C ALA A 27 -8.16 12.08 1.66
N GLY A 28 -8.03 11.96 0.32
CA GLY A 28 -6.97 11.17 -0.31
C GLY A 28 -5.56 11.65 0.06
N VAL A 29 -5.34 12.97 0.05
CA VAL A 29 -4.06 13.58 0.46
C VAL A 29 -3.77 13.33 1.93
N GLN A 30 -4.77 13.44 2.81
CA GLN A 30 -4.59 13.14 4.23
C GLN A 30 -4.26 11.66 4.46
N TYR A 31 -4.90 10.75 3.73
CA TYR A 31 -4.57 9.34 3.80
C TYR A 31 -3.13 9.07 3.36
N ILE A 32 -2.70 9.65 2.22
CA ILE A 32 -1.30 9.55 1.75
C ILE A 32 -0.31 10.07 2.80
N LYS A 33 -0.61 11.21 3.45
CA LYS A 33 0.22 11.76 4.54
C LYS A 33 0.34 10.78 5.72
N SER A 34 -0.77 10.15 6.12
CA SER A 34 -0.77 9.16 7.19
C SER A 34 0.07 7.93 6.85
N LEU A 35 -0.01 7.45 5.61
CA LEU A 35 0.80 6.32 5.12
C LEU A 35 2.29 6.69 5.03
N ASN A 36 2.60 7.92 4.58
CA ASN A 36 3.98 8.41 4.56
C ASN A 36 4.59 8.46 5.98
N LEU A 37 3.80 8.85 6.99
CA LEU A 37 4.23 8.80 8.39
C LEU A 37 4.44 7.36 8.88
N LEU A 38 3.53 6.45 8.53
CA LEU A 38 3.64 5.03 8.87
C LEU A 38 4.94 4.41 8.33
N PHE A 39 5.30 4.71 7.08
CA PHE A 39 6.49 4.18 6.41
C PHE A 39 7.72 5.09 6.50
N ARG A 40 7.78 6.00 7.49
CA ARG A 40 8.87 6.97 7.62
C ARG A 40 10.27 6.37 7.76
N LYS A 41 10.38 5.11 8.23
CA LYS A 41 11.65 4.38 8.38
C LYS A 41 12.26 3.96 7.03
N ILE A 42 11.48 3.95 5.95
CA ILE A 42 11.98 3.69 4.60
C ILE A 42 12.61 5.00 4.10
N GLU A 43 13.92 5.16 4.26
CA GLU A 43 14.63 6.42 3.97
C GLU A 43 14.61 6.78 2.48
N ASN A 44 14.77 5.78 1.61
CA ASN A 44 14.66 5.97 0.17
C ASN A 44 13.22 6.35 -0.20
N GLN A 45 13.04 7.60 -0.65
CA GLN A 45 11.72 8.14 -0.98
C GLN A 45 11.05 7.43 -2.16
N ASP A 46 11.82 6.94 -3.12
CA ASP A 46 11.27 6.21 -4.27
C ASP A 46 10.79 4.82 -3.88
N GLU A 47 11.44 4.15 -2.93
CA GLU A 47 10.90 2.94 -2.32
C GLU A 47 9.65 3.27 -1.50
N ARG A 48 9.71 4.27 -0.59
CA ARG A 48 8.58 4.62 0.28
C ARG A 48 7.29 4.91 -0.50
N LYS A 49 7.37 5.56 -1.66
CA LYS A 49 6.22 5.78 -2.56
C LYS A 49 5.49 4.48 -2.90
N LYS A 50 6.23 3.39 -3.16
CA LYS A 50 5.66 2.08 -3.54
C LYS A 50 4.86 1.47 -2.39
N PHE A 51 5.37 1.56 -1.17
CA PHE A 51 4.67 1.11 0.05
C PHE A 51 3.40 1.93 0.32
N ILE A 52 3.46 3.25 0.11
CA ILE A 52 2.30 4.13 0.20
C ILE A 52 1.25 3.71 -0.83
N LEU A 53 1.62 3.53 -2.10
CA LEU A 53 0.69 3.12 -3.16
C LEU A 53 0.04 1.77 -2.86
N ALA A 54 0.82 0.77 -2.43
CA ALA A 54 0.30 -0.53 -2.07
C ALA A 54 -0.70 -0.46 -0.92
N SER A 55 -0.36 0.29 0.14
CA SER A 55 -1.20 0.46 1.32
C SER A 55 -2.43 1.34 1.05
N TYR A 56 -2.34 2.25 0.08
CA TYR A 56 -3.47 3.04 -0.37
C TYR A 56 -4.53 2.13 -1.01
N ASN A 57 -4.11 1.15 -1.81
CA ASN A 57 -5.00 0.20 -2.48
C ASN A 57 -5.54 -0.90 -1.54
N SER A 58 -4.67 -1.50 -0.71
CA SER A 58 -5.01 -2.70 0.09
C SER A 58 -5.23 -2.46 1.58
N GLY A 59 -4.95 -1.24 2.05
CA GLY A 59 -4.70 -0.98 3.47
C GLY A 59 -3.29 -1.42 3.89
N PRO A 60 -2.73 -0.83 4.96
CA PRO A 60 -1.35 -1.12 5.36
C PRO A 60 -1.14 -2.48 6.02
N ALA A 61 -2.20 -3.11 6.54
CA ALA A 61 -2.11 -4.32 7.37
C ALA A 61 -1.37 -5.47 6.68
N HIS A 62 -1.76 -5.82 5.45
CA HIS A 62 -1.12 -6.90 4.70
C HIS A 62 0.25 -6.52 4.14
N VAL A 63 0.51 -5.22 3.90
CA VAL A 63 1.83 -4.72 3.53
C VAL A 63 2.80 -4.87 4.71
N LEU A 64 2.37 -4.55 5.92
CA LEU A 64 3.17 -4.74 7.15
C LEU A 64 3.45 -6.21 7.42
N ASP A 65 2.47 -7.10 7.20
CA ASP A 65 2.71 -8.55 7.26
C ASP A 65 3.76 -8.99 6.24
N ALA A 66 3.68 -8.50 5.00
CA ALA A 66 4.65 -8.81 3.96
C ALA A 66 6.05 -8.27 4.27
N MET A 67 6.16 -7.12 4.96
CA MET A 67 7.42 -6.61 5.49
C MET A 67 8.00 -7.54 6.56
N ALA A 68 7.17 -8.01 7.50
CA ALA A 68 7.60 -8.93 8.54
C ALA A 68 8.07 -10.28 7.96
N LEU A 69 7.36 -10.79 6.94
CA LEU A 69 7.80 -11.95 6.16
C LEU A 69 9.12 -11.67 5.44
N ALA A 70 9.27 -10.52 4.79
CA ALA A 70 10.53 -10.16 4.13
C ALA A 70 11.71 -10.20 5.10
N GLU A 71 11.57 -9.59 6.27
CA GLU A 71 12.58 -9.61 7.33
C GLU A 71 12.88 -11.04 7.82
N LYS A 72 11.85 -11.83 8.15
CA LYS A 72 12.01 -13.22 8.63
C LYS A 72 12.77 -14.10 7.64
N TYR A 73 12.47 -13.98 6.36
CA TYR A 73 13.00 -14.84 5.31
C TYR A 73 14.20 -14.22 4.56
N GLY A 74 14.89 -13.24 5.17
CA GLY A 74 16.18 -12.73 4.68
C GLY A 74 16.09 -11.79 3.47
N LYS A 75 14.92 -11.22 3.17
CA LYS A 75 14.75 -10.15 2.20
C LYS A 75 14.73 -8.78 2.91
N ASN A 76 15.01 -7.72 2.15
CA ASN A 76 14.98 -6.36 2.68
C ASN A 76 13.53 -5.85 2.85
N PRO A 77 13.07 -5.54 4.08
CA PRO A 77 11.71 -5.05 4.33
C PRO A 77 11.48 -3.59 3.87
N HIS A 78 12.53 -2.89 3.42
CA HIS A 78 12.47 -1.51 2.93
C HIS A 78 12.57 -1.39 1.40
N ILE A 79 12.66 -2.52 0.68
CA ILE A 79 12.62 -2.56 -0.78
C ILE A 79 11.30 -3.21 -1.20
N TRP A 80 10.63 -2.62 -2.18
CA TRP A 80 9.33 -3.12 -2.64
C TRP A 80 9.48 -4.30 -3.59
N PHE A 81 9.96 -4.05 -4.82
CA PHE A 81 10.03 -5.05 -5.89
C PHE A 81 10.99 -6.18 -5.52
N GLU A 82 10.65 -7.43 -5.86
CA GLU A 82 11.42 -8.66 -5.55
C GLU A 82 11.62 -8.97 -4.05
N HIS A 83 11.13 -8.09 -3.16
CA HIS A 83 11.31 -8.14 -1.72
C HIS A 83 9.95 -8.20 -1.01
N VAL A 84 9.40 -7.06 -0.59
CA VAL A 84 8.10 -7.05 0.10
C VAL A 84 6.96 -7.45 -0.85
N GLU A 85 7.04 -7.05 -2.12
CA GLU A 85 6.08 -7.46 -3.15
C GLU A 85 6.06 -9.00 -3.31
N TYR A 86 7.22 -9.64 -3.27
CA TYR A 86 7.33 -11.09 -3.35
C TYR A 86 6.54 -11.75 -2.22
N PHE A 87 6.72 -11.33 -0.97
CA PHE A 87 5.98 -11.91 0.16
C PHE A 87 4.51 -11.53 0.17
N LEU A 88 4.14 -10.35 -0.32
CA LEU A 88 2.74 -10.00 -0.53
C LEU A 88 2.09 -10.95 -1.57
N SER A 89 2.82 -11.32 -2.62
CA SER A 89 2.38 -12.32 -3.62
C SER A 89 2.15 -13.71 -3.00
N LYS A 90 2.92 -14.06 -1.98
CA LYS A 90 2.83 -15.33 -1.26
C LYS A 90 1.71 -15.38 -0.22
N LYS A 91 1.08 -14.27 0.13
CA LYS A 91 -0.01 -14.24 1.13
C LYS A 91 -1.31 -14.97 0.73
N SER A 92 -1.38 -15.58 -0.46
CA SER A 92 -2.44 -16.53 -0.82
C SER A 92 -2.11 -17.99 -0.46
N ASP A 93 -0.86 -18.27 -0.11
CA ASP A 93 -0.33 -19.59 0.19
C ASP A 93 -0.36 -19.87 1.72
N PRO A 94 -0.97 -20.99 2.17
CA PRO A 94 -1.04 -21.37 3.59
C PRO A 94 0.28 -21.40 4.33
N GLU A 95 1.39 -21.69 3.65
CA GLU A 95 2.72 -21.66 4.26
C GLU A 95 3.04 -20.27 4.82
N TYR A 96 2.68 -19.21 4.08
CA TYR A 96 3.07 -17.85 4.42
C TYR A 96 1.99 -17.11 5.20
N TYR A 97 0.70 -17.32 4.90
CA TYR A 97 -0.35 -16.58 5.61
C TYR A 97 -0.62 -17.11 7.03
N ASN A 98 -0.20 -18.33 7.35
CA ASN A 98 -0.24 -18.89 8.72
C ASN A 98 1.08 -18.70 9.48
N ASP A 99 2.08 -18.02 8.89
CA ASP A 99 3.34 -17.76 9.57
C ASP A 99 3.12 -16.93 10.85
N GLU A 100 3.87 -17.23 11.90
CA GLU A 100 3.74 -16.57 13.21
C GLU A 100 3.92 -15.04 13.18
N VAL A 101 4.65 -14.50 12.20
CA VAL A 101 4.85 -13.04 12.08
C VAL A 101 3.68 -12.36 11.38
N VAL A 102 2.78 -13.12 10.75
CA VAL A 102 1.61 -12.62 10.03
C VAL A 102 0.43 -12.43 10.98
N LYS A 103 -0.15 -11.23 10.98
CA LYS A 103 -1.25 -10.87 11.90
C LYS A 103 -2.62 -10.87 11.25
N TYR A 104 -2.70 -10.65 9.93
CA TYR A 104 -3.97 -10.45 9.24
C TYR A 104 -4.33 -11.59 8.28
N GLY A 105 -3.58 -12.69 8.31
CA GLY A 105 -3.91 -13.91 7.57
C GLY A 105 -3.83 -13.75 6.06
N ARG A 106 -4.68 -14.51 5.35
CA ARG A 106 -4.69 -14.66 3.89
C ARG A 106 -5.02 -13.34 3.18
N PHE A 107 -4.33 -13.07 2.07
CA PHE A 107 -4.57 -11.89 1.24
C PHE A 107 -4.39 -12.18 -0.26
N GLY A 108 -5.29 -11.64 -1.09
CA GLY A 108 -5.19 -11.71 -2.55
C GLY A 108 -4.52 -10.46 -3.12
N SER A 109 -3.25 -10.57 -3.49
CA SER A 109 -2.37 -9.42 -3.76
C SER A 109 -2.30 -8.95 -5.21
N GLY A 110 -2.89 -9.69 -6.16
CA GLY A 110 -2.77 -9.41 -7.59
C GLY A 110 -3.21 -7.99 -7.98
N GLU A 111 -4.31 -7.49 -7.43
CA GLU A 111 -4.78 -6.13 -7.71
C GLU A 111 -3.83 -5.06 -7.16
N THR A 112 -3.36 -5.23 -5.92
CA THR A 112 -2.43 -4.28 -5.27
C THR A 112 -1.11 -4.18 -5.98
N ILE A 113 -0.55 -5.33 -6.36
CA ILE A 113 0.70 -5.41 -7.10
C ILE A 113 0.57 -4.71 -8.46
N ARG A 114 -0.52 -4.97 -9.19
CA ARG A 114 -0.84 -4.29 -10.46
C ARG A 114 -1.04 -2.79 -10.27
N TYR A 115 -1.76 -2.38 -9.23
CA TYR A 115 -2.02 -0.98 -8.92
C TYR A 115 -0.72 -0.20 -8.71
N VAL A 116 0.24 -0.74 -7.98
CA VAL A 116 1.55 -0.10 -7.77
C VAL A 116 2.26 0.12 -9.10
N ARG A 117 2.38 -0.92 -9.94
CA ARG A 117 3.04 -0.82 -11.25
C ARG A 117 2.36 0.22 -12.15
N ASN A 118 1.05 0.10 -12.34
CA ASN A 118 0.28 0.99 -13.21
C ASN A 118 0.33 2.46 -12.78
N THR A 119 0.32 2.71 -11.47
CA THR A 119 0.36 4.07 -10.93
C THR A 119 1.73 4.70 -11.12
N LEU A 120 2.82 3.94 -10.92
CA LEU A 120 4.17 4.41 -11.19
C LEU A 120 4.38 4.69 -12.68
N ASP A 121 3.90 3.82 -13.56
CA ASP A 121 3.98 4.00 -15.01
C ASP A 121 3.25 5.27 -15.45
N THR A 122 2.03 5.46 -14.95
CA THR A 122 1.25 6.69 -15.19
C THR A 122 1.98 7.93 -14.68
N TYR A 123 2.58 7.85 -13.49
CA TYR A 123 3.36 8.95 -12.92
C TYR A 123 4.57 9.31 -13.79
N GLN A 124 5.31 8.34 -14.32
CA GLN A 124 6.46 8.62 -15.19
C GLN A 124 6.03 9.24 -16.53
N LYS A 125 4.92 8.76 -17.11
CA LYS A 125 4.32 9.35 -18.32
C LYS A 125 4.03 10.84 -18.13
N TYR A 126 3.39 11.20 -17.01
CA TYR A 126 3.09 12.61 -16.70
C TYR A 126 4.32 13.46 -16.36
N LYS A 127 5.45 12.83 -16.02
CA LYS A 127 6.73 13.55 -15.84
C LYS A 127 7.50 13.79 -17.15
N GLY A 128 6.97 13.35 -18.30
CA GLY A 128 7.66 13.48 -19.58
C GLY A 128 8.94 12.64 -19.68
N LYS A 129 9.05 11.58 -18.86
CA LYS A 129 10.16 10.62 -18.92
C LYS A 129 9.69 9.39 -19.70
N MET A 130 9.74 9.47 -21.03
CA MET A 130 9.68 8.33 -21.94
C MET A 130 10.78 8.48 -22.97
#